data_AF-A0A953X5R1-F1
#
_entry.id   AF-A0A953X5R1-F1
#
_cell.length_a   1.000
_cell.length_b   1.000
_cell.length_c   1.000
_cell.angle_alpha   90.00
_cell.angle_beta   90.00
_cell.angle_gamma   90.00
#
_symmetry.space_group_name_H-M   'P 1'
#
loop_
_entity.id
_entity.type
_entity.pdbx_description
1 polymer ?
#
loop_
_entity_poly.entity_id
_entity_poly.type
_entity_poly.pdbx_seq_one_letter_code
_entity_poly.pdbx_strand_id
1 'polypeptide(L)' 'LDEVEFHPAYHNLMSLGLDHGISAGAWNADEAGHVLHGAMMILMSQADPGVTCPMSMTYACVPALAAEPDVA' A
#
# COMPACT_ATOMS: atom_id res chain seq x y z
N LEU A 1 4.10 22.98 -14.84
CA LEU A 1 3.77 22.60 -13.44
C LEU A 1 3.29 21.16 -13.54
N ASP A 2 4.09 20.22 -13.06
CA ASP A 2 3.78 18.77 -13.05
C ASP A 2 3.16 18.40 -11.70
N GLU A 3 2.03 19.05 -11.39
CA GLU A 3 1.34 18.93 -10.10
C GLU A 3 -0.04 18.29 -10.29
N VAL A 4 -0.42 17.45 -9.33
CA VAL A 4 -1.75 16.83 -9.26
C VAL A 4 -2.32 17.08 -7.87
N GLU A 5 -3.45 17.76 -7.82
CA GLU A 5 -4.20 18.00 -6.59
C GLU A 5 -5.30 16.95 -6.46
N PHE A 6 -5.38 16.32 -5.28
CA PHE A 6 -6.45 15.39 -4.93
C PHE A 6 -7.34 16.00 -3.85
N HIS A 7 -8.59 15.58 -3.82
CA HIS A 7 -9.51 15.96 -2.75
C HIS A 7 -8.97 15.48 -1.38
N PRO A 8 -9.11 16.25 -0.28
CA PRO A 8 -8.62 15.86 1.05
C PRO A 8 -9.03 14.45 1.51
N ALA A 9 -10.21 13.97 1.09
CA ALA A 9 -10.67 12.61 1.38
C ALA A 9 -9.73 11.50 0.86
N TYR A 10 -9.08 11.71 -0.30
CA TYR A 10 -8.07 10.78 -0.82
C TYR A 10 -6.92 10.63 0.18
N HIS A 11 -6.41 11.75 0.70
CA HIS A 11 -5.31 11.74 1.67
C HIS A 11 -5.71 11.14 3.02
N ASN A 12 -6.96 11.35 3.46
CA ASN A 12 -7.48 10.72 4.68
C ASN A 12 -7.55 9.20 4.55
N LEU A 13 -8.06 8.69 3.42
CA LEU A 13 -8.13 7.26 3.14
C LEU A 13 -6.75 6.64 2.93
N MET A 14 -5.85 7.36 2.23
CA MET A 14 -4.45 6.95 2.08
C MET A 14 -3.76 6.83 3.44
N SER A 15 -3.89 7.84 4.31
CA SER A 15 -3.30 7.81 5.66
C SER A 15 -3.86 6.65 6.47
N LEU A 16 -5.19 6.46 6.46
CA LEU A 16 -5.83 5.35 7.16
C LEU A 16 -5.23 4.01 6.77
N GLY A 17 -5.08 3.73 5.47
CA GLY A 17 -4.51 2.47 5.00
C GLY A 17 -3.02 2.32 5.31
N LEU A 18 -2.23 3.37 5.09
CA LEU A 18 -0.79 3.33 5.31
C LEU A 18 -0.43 3.20 6.79
N ASP A 19 -1.12 3.93 7.67
CA ASP A 19 -0.89 3.89 9.13
C ASP A 19 -1.21 2.52 9.73
N HIS A 20 -2.14 1.77 9.12
CA HIS A 20 -2.46 0.39 9.51
C HIS A 20 -1.61 -0.66 8.76
N GLY A 21 -0.62 -0.22 7.99
CA GLY A 21 0.35 -1.11 7.37
C GLY A 21 -0.16 -1.84 6.13
N ILE A 22 -1.13 -1.30 5.37
CA ILE A 22 -1.61 -1.95 4.14
C ILE A 22 -0.44 -2.29 3.20
N SER A 23 0.51 -1.38 3.00
CA SER A 23 1.64 -1.62 2.09
C SER A 23 2.81 -2.39 2.72
N ALA A 24 2.97 -2.32 4.05
CA ALA A 24 4.15 -2.82 4.75
C ALA A 24 3.91 -4.11 5.54
N GLY A 25 2.66 -4.41 5.90
CA GLY A 25 2.29 -5.51 6.81
C GLY A 25 2.73 -6.87 6.29
N ALA A 26 2.80 -7.05 4.97
CA ALA A 26 3.32 -8.29 4.39
C ALA A 26 4.78 -8.58 4.69
N TRP A 27 5.57 -7.53 4.91
CA TRP A 27 7.02 -7.61 5.09
C TRP A 27 7.43 -7.50 6.56
N ASN A 28 6.56 -6.95 7.40
CA ASN A 28 6.86 -6.67 8.81
C ASN A 28 6.17 -7.63 9.79
N ALA A 29 5.17 -8.41 9.34
CA ALA A 29 4.49 -9.37 10.21
C ALA A 29 5.35 -10.63 10.41
N ASP A 30 5.41 -11.12 11.65
CA ASP A 30 6.15 -12.35 12.00
C ASP A 30 5.58 -13.60 11.33
N GLU A 31 4.25 -13.63 11.12
CA GLU A 31 3.53 -14.75 10.52
C GLU A 31 2.48 -14.28 9.52
N ALA A 32 2.31 -15.04 8.43
CA ALA A 32 1.25 -14.88 7.43
C ALA A 32 1.11 -13.46 6.83
N GLY A 33 2.21 -12.70 6.72
CA GLY A 33 2.19 -11.31 6.25
C GLY A 33 1.44 -11.09 4.91
N HIS A 34 1.65 -11.94 3.91
CA HIS A 34 0.95 -11.81 2.63
C HIS A 34 -0.56 -12.03 2.74
N VAL A 35 -1.00 -12.92 3.65
CA VAL A 35 -2.42 -13.13 3.94
C VAL A 35 -2.98 -11.89 4.64
N LEU A 36 -2.24 -11.31 5.59
CA LEU A 36 -2.59 -10.05 6.24
C LEU A 36 -2.77 -8.92 5.21
N HIS A 37 -1.81 -8.71 4.30
CA HIS A 37 -1.93 -7.72 3.22
C HIS A 37 -3.17 -7.97 2.35
N GLY A 38 -3.39 -9.21 1.91
CA GLY A 38 -4.56 -9.57 1.09
C GLY A 38 -5.89 -9.28 1.80
N ALA A 39 -5.99 -9.62 3.09
CA ALA A 39 -7.18 -9.35 3.90
C ALA A 39 -7.43 -7.84 4.06
N MET A 40 -6.38 -7.05 4.33
CA MET A 40 -6.50 -5.60 4.44
C MET A 40 -6.87 -4.95 3.11
N MET A 41 -6.33 -5.42 1.99
CA MET A 41 -6.69 -4.96 0.65
C MET A 41 -8.17 -5.19 0.36
N ILE A 42 -8.69 -6.39 0.67
CA ILE A 42 -10.12 -6.71 0.54
C ILE A 42 -10.96 -5.72 1.34
N LEU A 43 -10.62 -5.50 2.62
CA LEU A 43 -11.38 -4.59 3.50
C LEU A 43 -11.32 -3.14 3.02
N MET A 44 -10.14 -2.64 2.64
CA MET A 44 -9.97 -1.25 2.19
C MET A 44 -10.68 -1.00 0.85
N SER A 45 -10.66 -1.96 -0.07
CA SER A 45 -11.37 -1.85 -1.35
C SER A 45 -12.89 -1.78 -1.19
N GLN A 46 -13.46 -2.25 -0.07
CA GLN A 46 -14.89 -2.04 0.21
C GLN A 46 -15.20 -0.57 0.52
N ALA A 47 -14.25 0.18 1.09
CA ALA A 47 -14.40 1.60 1.34
C ALA A 47 -14.14 2.41 0.06
N ASP A 48 -13.00 2.17 -0.60
CA ASP A 48 -12.64 2.81 -1.86
C ASP A 48 -11.54 1.98 -2.58
N PRO A 49 -11.78 1.45 -3.79
CA PRO A 49 -10.76 0.69 -4.54
C PRO A 49 -9.72 1.58 -5.26
N GLY A 50 -9.97 2.88 -5.40
CA GLY A 50 -9.06 3.82 -6.05
C GLY A 50 -7.79 4.06 -5.23
N VAL A 51 -7.92 4.18 -3.91
CA VAL A 51 -6.77 4.38 -3.00
C VAL A 51 -5.94 3.11 -2.81
N THR A 52 -6.47 1.92 -3.12
CA THR A 52 -5.71 0.68 -2.96
C THR A 52 -4.72 0.44 -4.08
N CYS A 53 -4.91 1.06 -5.25
CA CYS A 53 -3.96 1.00 -6.37
C CYS A 53 -2.54 1.46 -5.96
N PRO A 54 -2.31 2.69 -5.46
CA PRO A 54 -0.98 3.11 -5.00
C PRO A 54 -0.46 2.27 -3.84
N MET A 55 -1.31 1.86 -2.88
CA MET A 55 -0.87 1.03 -1.75
C MET A 55 -0.35 -0.35 -2.18
N SER A 56 -1.02 -0.98 -3.14
CA SER A 56 -0.62 -2.28 -3.69
C SER A 56 0.63 -2.17 -4.55
N MET A 57 0.79 -1.09 -5.31
CA MET A 57 2.04 -0.80 -6.03
C MET A 57 3.21 -0.66 -5.04
N THR A 58 3.04 0.11 -3.95
CA THR A 58 4.07 0.25 -2.92
C THR A 58 4.45 -1.09 -2.28
N TYR A 59 3.46 -1.94 -1.97
CA TYR A 59 3.70 -3.31 -1.50
C TYR A 59 4.52 -4.12 -2.51
N ALA A 60 4.16 -4.06 -3.80
CA ALA A 60 4.78 -4.85 -4.86
C ALA A 60 6.19 -4.38 -5.27
N CYS A 61 6.57 -3.13 -4.97
CA CYS A 61 7.91 -2.62 -5.24
C CYS A 61 9.01 -3.34 -4.46
N VAL A 62 8.72 -3.83 -3.25
CA VAL A 62 9.71 -4.43 -2.34
C VAL A 62 10.50 -5.58 -3.00
N PRO A 63 9.88 -6.64 -3.55
CA PRO A 63 10.64 -7.71 -4.20
C PRO A 63 11.38 -7.25 -5.46
N ALA A 64 10.86 -6.26 -6.19
CA ALA A 64 11.52 -5.72 -7.38
C ALA A 64 12.84 -5.00 -7.01
N LEU A 65 12.81 -4.16 -5.98
CA LEU A 65 14.01 -3.46 -5.47
C LEU A 65 14.98 -4.43 -4.80
N ALA A 66 14.48 -5.44 -4.09
CA ALA A 66 15.34 -6.47 -3.50
C ALA A 66 16.09 -7.31 -4.54
N ALA A 67 15.56 -7.43 -5.76
CA ALA A 67 16.20 -8.15 -6.85
C ALA A 67 17.35 -7.37 -7.51
N GLU A 68 17.36 -6.04 -7.40
CA GLU A 68 18.40 -5.17 -7.95
C GLU A 68 18.81 -4.11 -6.90
N PRO A 69 19.71 -4.47 -5.96
CA PRO A 69 20.06 -3.59 -4.85
C PRO A 69 20.72 -2.27 -5.25
N ASP A 70 21.33 -2.20 -6.44
CA ASP A 70 22.02 -1.00 -6.91
C ASP A 70 21.05 0.13 -7.31
N VAL A 71 19.75 -0.18 -7.49
CA VAL A 71 18.70 0.82 -7.78
C VAL A 71 17.76 1.08 -6.59
N ALA A 72 18.03 0.47 -5.44
CA ALA A 72 17.22 0.59 -4.22
C ALA A 72 17.54 1.86 -3.39
#